data_AF-A0AA40BT34-F1
#
_entry.id   AF-A0AA40BT34-F1
#
_cell.length_a   1.000
_cell.length_b   1.000
_cell.length_c   1.000
_cell.angle_alpha   90.00
_cell.angle_beta   90.00
_cell.angle_gamma   90.00
#
_symmetry.space_group_name_H-M   'P 1'
#
loop_
_entity.id
_entity.type
_entity.pdbx_description
1 polymer ?
#
loop_
_entity_poly.entity_id
_entity_poly.type
_entity_poly.pdbx_seq_one_letter_code
_entity_poly.pdbx_strand_id
1 'polypeptide(L)'
;MAETANAAALNESQIPEVPAEVAQGSKQTVDPWNVQGEVGADGQIKAINYDKLIEEFGTKKIDEELLARFERVTGKKPHHFLRRGIVFSHRDFELILDRYERNEPFFLYTGRGPSSDSIHVGHCTPFMFTKWLQDTFDVPLVIMLTDDEKYLFSEKRTIEEVQGYCDSNIRDIISMGFDPNKTFIFSDYDYIGGAFYRQITRLAKYIMLNQARAIFGFNDFFNIGKIYFGSI
;
A
#
# COMPACT_ATOMS: atom_id res chain seq x y z
N MET A 1 -27.95 0.85 30.93
CA MET A 1 -27.32 -0.44 31.21
C MET A 1 -26.58 -0.84 29.94
N ALA A 2 -25.25 -0.80 29.98
CA ALA A 2 -24.40 -1.06 28.84
C ALA A 2 -24.24 -2.58 28.71
N GLU A 3 -24.76 -3.15 27.62
CA GLU A 3 -24.54 -4.55 27.27
C GLU A 3 -23.09 -4.71 26.80
N THR A 4 -22.39 -5.62 27.48
CA THR A 4 -21.00 -5.98 27.24
C THR A 4 -20.85 -6.69 25.91
N ALA A 5 -19.98 -6.15 25.05
CA ALA A 5 -19.56 -6.77 23.81
C ALA A 5 -19.02 -8.19 24.05
N ASN A 6 -19.49 -9.13 23.23
CA ASN A 6 -19.23 -10.54 23.33
C ASN A 6 -17.77 -10.85 22.93
N ALA A 7 -16.90 -11.04 23.93
CA ALA A 7 -15.46 -11.31 23.78
C ALA A 7 -15.11 -12.65 23.09
N ALA A 8 -16.11 -13.38 22.59
CA ALA A 8 -15.94 -14.68 21.93
C ALA A 8 -15.52 -14.58 20.45
N ALA A 9 -15.58 -13.40 19.83
CA ALA A 9 -15.23 -13.21 18.41
C ALA A 9 -13.71 -13.11 18.13
N LEU A 10 -12.85 -13.25 19.14
CA LEU A 10 -11.39 -13.09 19.03
C LEU A 10 -10.60 -14.40 19.21
N ASN A 11 -11.28 -15.56 19.29
CA ASN A 11 -10.59 -16.83 19.50
C ASN A 11 -10.15 -17.44 18.15
N GLU A 12 -9.04 -16.94 17.61
CA GLU A 12 -8.31 -17.64 16.56
C GLU A 12 -7.58 -18.85 17.16
N SER A 13 -7.66 -19.97 16.42
CA SER A 13 -7.15 -21.31 16.71
C SER A 13 -5.88 -21.41 17.58
N GLN A 14 -5.91 -22.32 18.56
CA GLN A 14 -4.72 -22.75 19.31
C GLN A 14 -3.61 -23.24 18.37
N ILE A 15 -2.45 -22.59 18.44
CA ILE A 15 -1.23 -22.95 17.72
C ILE A 15 -0.61 -24.17 18.44
N PRO A 16 -0.26 -25.28 17.75
CA PRO A 16 0.41 -26.41 18.38
C PRO A 16 1.84 -26.03 18.80
N GLU A 17 2.25 -26.44 20.00
CA GLU A 17 3.60 -26.22 20.53
C GLU A 17 4.66 -26.90 19.66
N VAL A 18 5.60 -26.10 19.13
CA VAL A 18 6.79 -26.57 18.41
C VAL A 18 7.94 -26.73 19.42
N PRO A 19 8.70 -27.84 19.40
CA PRO A 19 9.86 -28.00 20.28
C PRO A 19 10.91 -26.92 20.02
N ALA A 20 11.54 -26.42 21.09
CA ALA A 20 12.58 -25.39 21.01
C ALA A 20 13.83 -25.89 20.26
N GLU A 21 13.86 -25.68 18.94
CA GLU A 21 15.10 -25.69 18.16
C GLU A 21 15.88 -24.40 18.43
N VAL A 22 17.21 -24.55 18.52
CA VAL A 22 18.16 -23.46 18.74
C VAL A 22 17.90 -22.35 17.72
N ALA A 23 17.52 -21.16 18.21
CA ALA A 23 17.12 -20.02 17.40
C ALA A 23 18.24 -19.60 16.44
N GLN A 24 18.18 -20.07 15.20
CA GLN A 24 18.93 -19.49 14.10
C GLN A 24 18.30 -18.12 13.83
N GLY A 25 19.08 -17.05 14.00
CA GLY A 25 18.61 -15.69 13.72
C GLY A 25 18.02 -15.58 12.32
N SER A 26 16.93 -14.83 12.18
CA SER A 26 16.20 -14.67 10.92
C SER A 26 16.35 -13.25 10.38
N LYS A 27 16.46 -13.09 9.06
CA LYS A 27 16.54 -11.79 8.40
C LYS A 27 15.20 -11.05 8.50
N GLN A 28 15.23 -9.72 8.46
CA GLN A 28 14.01 -8.94 8.29
C GLN A 28 13.26 -9.36 7.01
N THR A 29 11.94 -9.33 7.06
CA THR A 29 11.05 -9.65 5.93
C THR A 29 10.01 -8.56 5.80
N VAL A 30 9.88 -7.99 4.60
CA VAL A 30 8.89 -6.97 4.26
C VAL A 30 8.27 -7.31 2.92
N ASP A 31 6.97 -7.56 2.91
CA ASP A 31 6.17 -7.86 1.73
C ASP A 31 4.77 -7.20 1.87
N PRO A 32 3.88 -7.30 0.86
CA PRO A 32 2.56 -6.68 0.92
C PRO A 32 1.63 -7.15 2.07
N TRP A 33 1.92 -8.29 2.71
CA TRP A 33 1.12 -8.89 3.77
C TRP A 33 1.82 -8.95 5.13
N ASN A 34 3.15 -8.95 5.17
CA ASN A 34 3.93 -9.14 6.38
C ASN A 34 5.07 -8.13 6.54
N VAL A 35 5.29 -7.69 7.78
CA VAL A 35 6.43 -6.87 8.19
C VAL A 35 7.02 -7.46 9.46
N GLN A 36 8.25 -7.97 9.37
CA GLN A 36 8.96 -8.58 10.49
C GLN A 36 10.41 -8.10 10.55
N GLY A 37 10.83 -7.65 11.73
CA GLY A 37 12.22 -7.27 12.02
C GLY A 37 13.16 -8.47 12.06
N GLU A 38 14.46 -8.21 11.88
CA GLU A 38 15.49 -9.23 12.05
C GLU A 38 15.47 -9.76 13.50
N VAL A 39 15.53 -11.08 13.67
CA VAL A 39 15.66 -11.73 14.97
C VAL A 39 17.12 -12.05 15.21
N GLY A 40 17.73 -11.42 16.22
CA GLY A 40 19.10 -11.68 16.62
C GLY A 40 19.31 -13.10 17.16
N ALA A 41 20.56 -13.54 17.25
CA ALA A 41 20.91 -14.84 17.85
C ALA A 41 20.55 -14.91 19.36
N ASP A 42 20.30 -13.76 19.98
CA ASP A 42 19.79 -13.58 21.34
C ASP A 42 18.24 -13.63 21.42
N GLY A 43 17.56 -13.85 20.31
CA GLY A 43 16.10 -13.87 20.20
C GLY A 43 15.44 -12.49 20.17
N GLN A 44 16.21 -11.38 20.19
CA GLN A 44 15.64 -10.04 20.18
C GLN A 44 15.27 -9.59 18.76
N ILE A 45 14.07 -9.02 18.61
CA ILE A 45 13.60 -8.42 17.36
C ILE A 45 14.22 -7.03 17.22
N LYS A 46 15.01 -6.83 16.18
CA LYS A 46 15.59 -5.53 15.82
C LYS A 46 14.57 -4.69 15.06
N ALA A 47 14.72 -3.37 15.17
CA ALA A 47 14.00 -2.45 14.31
C ALA A 47 14.32 -2.70 12.83
N ILE A 48 13.36 -2.39 11.95
CA ILE A 48 13.53 -2.51 10.50
C ILE A 48 14.69 -1.62 10.04
N ASN A 49 15.62 -2.22 9.29
CA ASN A 49 16.69 -1.49 8.64
C ASN A 49 16.23 -1.01 7.26
N TYR A 50 15.86 0.26 7.19
CA TYR A 50 15.35 0.90 5.96
C TYR A 50 16.42 1.10 4.88
N ASP A 51 17.69 1.33 5.24
CA ASP A 51 18.77 1.43 4.25
C ASP A 51 18.99 0.08 3.54
N LYS A 52 18.89 -1.03 4.28
CA LYS A 52 18.90 -2.37 3.69
C LYS A 52 17.71 -2.61 2.76
N LEU A 53 16.52 -2.12 3.10
CA LEU A 53 15.35 -2.20 2.20
C LEU A 53 15.55 -1.37 0.92
N ILE A 54 16.23 -0.22 1.02
CA ILE A 54 16.55 0.59 -0.15
C ILE A 54 17.38 -0.24 -1.13
N GLU A 55 18.42 -0.92 -0.63
CA GLU A 55 19.31 -1.77 -1.41
C GLU A 55 18.58 -3.00 -1.99
N GLU A 56 17.86 -3.76 -1.15
CA GLU A 56 17.18 -5.00 -1.54
C GLU A 56 16.08 -4.76 -2.58
N PHE A 57 15.30 -3.69 -2.43
CA PHE A 57 14.32 -3.32 -3.44
C PHE A 57 14.95 -2.53 -4.60
N GLY A 58 16.19 -2.05 -4.50
CA GLY A 58 16.83 -1.25 -5.55
C GLY A 58 16.11 0.09 -5.77
N THR A 59 15.64 0.72 -4.69
CA THR A 59 15.10 2.10 -4.71
C THR A 59 16.22 3.11 -4.49
N LYS A 60 15.92 4.40 -4.60
CA LYS A 60 16.85 5.49 -4.27
C LYS A 60 16.45 6.13 -2.96
N LYS A 61 17.43 6.54 -2.15
CA LYS A 61 17.17 7.29 -0.91
C LYS A 61 16.71 8.71 -1.24
N ILE A 62 15.77 9.23 -0.47
CA ILE A 62 15.42 10.66 -0.51
C ILE A 62 16.48 11.39 0.30
N ASP A 63 17.40 12.06 -0.37
CA ASP A 63 18.51 12.79 0.23
C ASP A 63 18.25 14.30 0.31
N GLU A 64 19.14 15.02 0.99
CA GLU A 64 19.03 16.47 1.18
C GLU A 64 19.09 17.25 -0.14
N GLU A 65 19.78 16.73 -1.16
CA GLU A 65 19.83 17.36 -2.48
C GLU A 65 18.46 17.29 -3.16
N LEU A 66 17.80 16.13 -3.12
CA LEU A 66 16.45 15.96 -3.65
C LEU A 66 15.42 16.80 -2.89
N LEU A 67 15.55 16.91 -1.57
CA LEU A 67 14.69 17.78 -0.75
C LEU A 67 14.87 19.26 -1.09
N ALA A 68 16.11 19.72 -1.24
CA ALA A 68 16.41 21.09 -1.66
C ALA A 68 15.90 21.37 -3.07
N ARG A 69 16.03 20.39 -3.98
CA ARG A 69 15.45 20.49 -5.32
C ARG A 69 13.93 20.59 -5.27
N PHE A 70 13.26 19.73 -4.49
CA PHE A 70 11.81 19.78 -4.31
C PHE A 70 11.35 21.18 -3.89
N GLU A 71 12.00 21.76 -2.88
CA GLU A 71 11.65 23.09 -2.37
C GLU A 71 11.82 24.18 -3.43
N ARG A 72 12.94 24.14 -4.17
CA ARG A 72 13.22 25.07 -5.27
C ARG A 72 12.19 24.97 -6.40
N VAL A 73 11.81 23.75 -6.77
CA VAL A 73 10.91 23.48 -7.91
C VAL A 73 9.46 23.81 -7.58
N THR A 74 9.00 23.46 -6.38
CA THR A 74 7.59 23.64 -5.99
C THR A 74 7.33 24.98 -5.29
N GLY A 75 8.38 25.63 -4.79
CA GLY A 75 8.25 26.78 -3.88
C GLY A 75 7.62 26.42 -2.52
N LYS A 76 7.50 25.12 -2.21
CA LYS A 76 6.90 24.63 -0.97
C LYS A 76 7.97 23.94 -0.13
N LYS A 77 7.97 24.26 1.16
CA LYS A 77 8.81 23.55 2.14
C LYS A 77 8.47 22.04 2.11
N PRO A 78 9.45 21.13 1.96
CA PRO A 78 9.18 19.69 1.86
C PRO A 78 8.40 19.17 3.06
N HIS A 79 7.45 18.25 2.88
CA HIS A 79 6.61 17.73 3.97
C HIS A 79 7.45 17.19 5.13
N HIS A 80 6.93 17.23 6.35
CA HIS A 80 7.66 16.70 7.49
C HIS A 80 7.89 15.19 7.42
N PHE A 81 7.09 14.44 6.65
CA PHE A 81 7.34 13.03 6.37
C PHE A 81 8.59 12.81 5.52
N LEU A 82 8.88 13.72 4.58
CA LEU A 82 10.11 13.70 3.80
C LEU A 82 11.31 14.10 4.69
N ARG A 83 11.21 15.25 5.37
CA ARG A 83 12.30 15.80 6.22
C ARG A 83 12.66 14.93 7.43
N ARG A 84 11.77 14.02 7.85
CA ARG A 84 11.99 13.12 9.00
C ARG A 84 12.24 11.67 8.59
N GLY A 85 12.37 11.38 7.28
CA GLY A 85 12.62 10.03 6.79
C GLY A 85 11.48 9.04 7.05
N ILE A 86 10.23 9.51 7.15
CA ILE A 86 9.04 8.63 7.19
C ILE A 86 8.75 8.12 5.78
N VAL A 87 8.83 9.03 4.80
CA VAL A 87 8.96 8.68 3.38
C VAL A 87 10.46 8.82 3.07
N PHE A 88 11.14 7.69 2.98
CA PHE A 88 12.61 7.62 2.99
C PHE A 88 13.24 7.22 1.64
N SER A 89 12.46 6.65 0.73
CA SER A 89 12.94 6.19 -0.57
C SER A 89 11.97 6.54 -1.70
N HIS A 90 12.46 6.50 -2.93
CA HIS A 90 11.70 6.79 -4.14
C HIS A 90 12.21 5.98 -5.35
N ARG A 91 11.43 6.04 -6.43
CA ARG A 91 11.86 5.72 -7.80
C ARG A 91 11.42 6.85 -8.70
N ASP A 92 12.35 7.38 -9.50
CA ASP A 92 12.07 8.35 -10.57
C ASP A 92 11.29 9.60 -10.12
N PHE A 93 11.46 10.03 -8.86
CA PHE A 93 10.80 11.23 -8.34
C PHE A 93 11.38 12.49 -8.97
N GLU A 94 12.67 12.44 -9.31
CA GLU A 94 13.37 13.40 -10.15
C GLU A 94 12.68 13.65 -11.50
N LEU A 95 12.06 12.61 -12.11
CA LEU A 95 11.35 12.75 -13.38
C LEU A 95 10.01 13.46 -13.20
N ILE A 96 9.35 13.28 -12.04
CA ILE A 96 8.16 14.04 -11.69
C ILE A 96 8.50 15.52 -11.49
N LEU A 97 9.64 15.82 -10.83
CA LEU A 97 10.12 17.19 -10.71
C LEU A 97 10.47 17.80 -12.07
N ASP A 98 11.13 17.06 -12.97
CA ASP A 98 11.41 17.50 -14.34
C ASP A 98 10.11 17.86 -15.09
N ARG A 99 9.08 17.00 -15.00
CA ARG A 99 7.77 17.25 -15.60
C ARG A 99 7.11 18.51 -15.06
N TYR A 100 7.14 18.67 -13.73
CA TYR A 100 6.56 19.83 -13.08
C TYR A 100 7.28 21.13 -13.49
N GLU A 101 8.62 21.15 -13.54
CA GLU A 101 9.40 22.29 -14.03
C GLU A 101 9.06 22.67 -15.48
N ARG A 102 8.68 21.68 -16.31
CA ARG A 102 8.29 21.87 -17.72
C ARG A 102 6.80 22.16 -17.93
N ASN A 103 6.00 22.23 -16.86
CA ASN A 103 4.54 22.31 -16.91
C ASN A 103 3.89 21.14 -17.69
N GLU A 104 4.50 19.96 -17.63
CA GLU A 104 3.96 18.74 -18.23
C GLU A 104 3.01 18.03 -17.25
N PRO A 105 1.84 17.55 -17.72
CA PRO A 105 0.86 16.95 -16.84
C PRO A 105 1.32 15.58 -16.29
N PHE A 106 0.90 15.31 -15.06
CA PHE A 106 0.92 14.00 -14.42
C PHE A 106 -0.25 13.91 -13.43
N PHE A 107 -0.45 12.74 -12.84
CA PHE A 107 -1.48 12.51 -11.83
C PHE A 107 -0.91 11.65 -10.70
N LEU A 108 -1.55 11.70 -9.54
CA LEU A 108 -1.24 10.87 -8.40
C LEU A 108 -2.11 9.62 -8.40
N TYR A 109 -1.55 8.51 -7.91
CA TYR A 109 -2.28 7.27 -7.70
C TYR A 109 -1.92 6.71 -6.32
N THR A 110 -2.94 6.25 -5.59
CA THR A 110 -2.79 5.48 -4.35
C THR A 110 -3.96 4.50 -4.24
N GLY A 111 -3.94 3.62 -3.25
CA GLY A 111 -5.01 2.66 -3.06
C GLY A 111 -5.19 2.21 -1.63
N ARG A 112 -6.30 1.52 -1.38
CA ARG A 112 -6.65 0.94 -0.09
C ARG A 112 -7.46 -0.32 -0.29
N GLY A 113 -6.98 -1.43 0.25
CA GLY A 113 -7.76 -2.64 0.37
C GLY A 113 -8.70 -2.60 1.59
N PRO A 114 -10.03 -2.53 1.39
CA PRO A 114 -11.00 -2.31 2.46
C PRO A 114 -11.21 -3.59 3.30
N SER A 115 -10.52 -3.66 4.44
CA SER A 115 -10.47 -4.87 5.28
C SER A 115 -11.38 -4.85 6.52
N SER A 116 -11.92 -3.68 6.87
CA SER A 116 -12.68 -3.40 8.09
C SER A 116 -13.45 -2.08 7.96
N ASP A 117 -14.43 -1.86 8.85
CA ASP A 117 -15.28 -0.66 8.84
C ASP A 117 -14.54 0.67 9.03
N SER A 118 -13.39 0.66 9.70
CA SER A 118 -12.65 1.88 10.01
C SER A 118 -11.17 1.77 9.67
N ILE A 119 -10.58 2.91 9.29
CA ILE A 119 -9.15 3.07 9.14
C ILE A 119 -8.48 3.46 10.47
N HIS A 120 -7.37 2.80 10.83
CA HIS A 120 -6.52 3.23 11.93
C HIS A 120 -5.46 4.26 11.49
N VAL A 121 -4.80 4.92 12.45
CA VAL A 121 -3.78 5.97 12.21
C VAL A 121 -2.70 5.57 11.21
N GLY A 122 -2.28 4.29 11.21
CA GLY A 122 -1.34 3.78 10.21
C GLY A 122 -1.79 3.99 8.76
N HIS A 123 -3.07 3.77 8.45
CA HIS A 123 -3.63 3.98 7.12
C HIS A 123 -3.71 5.46 6.74
N CYS A 124 -3.80 6.36 7.71
CA CYS A 124 -3.87 7.80 7.43
C CYS A 124 -2.56 8.36 6.88
N THR A 125 -1.41 7.77 7.24
CA THR A 125 -0.08 8.24 6.82
C THR A 125 0.06 8.40 5.30
N PRO A 126 -0.18 7.37 4.46
CA PRO A 126 -0.09 7.53 3.01
C PRO A 126 -1.08 8.56 2.47
N PHE A 127 -2.35 8.54 2.91
CA PHE A 127 -3.35 9.49 2.43
C PHE A 127 -3.06 10.95 2.81
N MET A 128 -2.60 11.21 4.04
CA MET A 128 -2.16 12.53 4.46
C MET A 128 -1.03 13.06 3.58
N PHE A 129 -0.08 12.18 3.22
CA PHE A 129 1.01 12.55 2.33
C PHE A 129 0.52 12.81 0.91
N THR A 130 -0.32 11.93 0.36
CA THR A 130 -0.92 12.09 -0.96
C THR A 130 -1.75 13.36 -1.06
N LYS A 131 -2.53 13.71 -0.03
CA LYS A 131 -3.26 14.98 0.03
C LYS A 131 -2.30 16.17 -0.05
N TRP A 132 -1.22 16.14 0.73
CA TRP A 132 -0.23 17.22 0.67
C TRP A 132 0.47 17.32 -0.70
N LEU A 133 0.73 16.19 -1.35
CA LEU A 133 1.25 16.16 -2.73
C LEU A 133 0.23 16.76 -3.71
N GLN A 134 -1.05 16.40 -3.59
CA GLN A 134 -2.13 16.94 -4.41
C GLN A 134 -2.19 18.47 -4.27
N ASP A 135 -2.18 18.99 -3.05
CA ASP A 135 -2.19 20.44 -2.79
C ASP A 135 -0.93 21.14 -3.31
N THR A 136 0.23 20.47 -3.26
CA THR A 136 1.52 21.05 -3.65
C THR A 136 1.67 21.13 -5.16
N PHE A 137 1.29 20.07 -5.86
CA PHE A 137 1.46 19.96 -7.31
C PHE A 137 0.22 20.36 -8.10
N ASP A 138 -0.93 20.52 -7.43
CA ASP A 138 -2.21 20.90 -8.03
C ASP A 138 -2.75 19.92 -9.10
N VAL A 139 -2.42 18.63 -8.96
CA VAL A 139 -2.68 17.58 -9.97
C VAL A 139 -3.90 16.69 -9.65
N PRO A 140 -4.47 16.00 -10.67
CA PRO A 140 -5.48 14.98 -10.45
C PRO A 140 -4.95 13.80 -9.59
N LEU A 141 -5.85 13.16 -8.86
CA LEU A 141 -5.61 12.01 -8.01
C LEU A 141 -6.63 10.91 -8.30
N VAL A 142 -6.14 9.67 -8.38
CA VAL A 142 -6.95 8.47 -8.46
C VAL A 142 -6.71 7.60 -7.21
N ILE A 143 -7.78 7.18 -6.54
CA ILE A 143 -7.74 6.29 -5.38
C ILE A 143 -8.52 5.02 -5.70
N MET A 144 -7.82 3.89 -5.70
CA MET A 144 -8.41 2.57 -5.96
C MET A 144 -8.75 1.84 -4.66
N LEU A 145 -9.97 1.31 -4.55
CA LEU A 145 -10.37 0.42 -3.48
C LEU A 145 -10.43 -1.02 -3.99
N THR A 146 -9.50 -1.83 -3.48
CA THR A 146 -9.28 -3.21 -3.90
C THR A 146 -10.17 -4.18 -3.13
N ASP A 147 -11.49 -3.99 -3.23
CA ASP A 147 -12.47 -4.87 -2.60
C ASP A 147 -12.44 -6.29 -3.17
N ASP A 148 -12.21 -6.42 -4.47
CA ASP A 148 -11.95 -7.71 -5.14
C ASP A 148 -10.72 -8.43 -4.57
N GLU A 149 -9.61 -7.73 -4.27
CA GLU A 149 -8.45 -8.27 -3.56
C GLU A 149 -8.87 -8.81 -2.19
N LYS A 150 -9.63 -8.04 -1.41
CA LYS A 150 -10.00 -8.47 -0.06
C LYS A 150 -10.95 -9.65 -0.05
N TYR A 151 -11.76 -9.81 -1.08
CA TYR A 151 -12.50 -11.03 -1.33
C TYR A 151 -11.57 -12.18 -1.73
N LEU A 152 -10.75 -12.01 -2.78
CA LEU A 152 -9.87 -13.05 -3.33
C LEU A 152 -8.86 -13.59 -2.31
N PHE A 153 -8.35 -12.73 -1.41
CA PHE A 153 -7.37 -13.06 -0.39
C PHE A 153 -7.96 -13.60 0.91
N SER A 154 -9.27 -13.47 1.13
CA SER A 154 -9.95 -14.00 2.31
C SER A 154 -10.63 -15.34 2.03
N GLU A 155 -10.61 -16.25 3.00
CA GLU A 155 -11.41 -17.49 2.94
C GLU A 155 -12.83 -17.29 3.49
N LYS A 156 -13.10 -16.18 4.18
CA LYS A 156 -14.32 -15.97 4.98
C LYS A 156 -15.22 -14.85 4.46
N ARG A 157 -14.65 -13.84 3.80
CA ARG A 157 -15.40 -12.65 3.39
C ARG A 157 -16.24 -12.92 2.14
N THR A 158 -17.44 -12.34 2.14
CA THR A 158 -18.33 -12.25 0.97
C THR A 158 -18.04 -10.97 0.17
N ILE A 159 -18.59 -10.89 -1.05
CA ILE A 159 -18.45 -9.71 -1.91
C ILE A 159 -19.20 -8.52 -1.27
N GLU A 160 -20.40 -8.79 -0.75
CA GLU A 160 -21.26 -7.79 -0.11
C GLU A 160 -20.58 -7.16 1.11
N GLU A 161 -19.85 -7.95 1.89
CA GLU A 161 -19.09 -7.44 3.05
C GLU A 161 -17.95 -6.50 2.63
N VAL A 162 -17.14 -6.87 1.63
CA VAL A 162 -16.01 -6.02 1.20
C VAL A 162 -16.48 -4.74 0.50
N GLN A 163 -17.57 -4.79 -0.26
CA GLN A 163 -18.22 -3.60 -0.82
C GLN A 163 -18.82 -2.72 0.28
N GLY A 164 -19.39 -3.31 1.34
CA GLY A 164 -19.82 -2.57 2.53
C GLY A 164 -18.66 -1.83 3.22
N TYR A 165 -17.47 -2.45 3.28
CA TYR A 165 -16.27 -1.79 3.80
C TYR A 165 -15.78 -0.66 2.89
N CYS A 166 -15.93 -0.76 1.56
CA CYS A 166 -15.65 0.34 0.63
C CYS A 166 -16.39 1.61 1.06
N ASP A 167 -17.71 1.55 1.26
CA ASP A 167 -18.51 2.72 1.62
C ASP A 167 -18.00 3.45 2.87
N SER A 168 -17.66 2.71 3.91
CA SER A 168 -17.12 3.28 5.15
C SER A 168 -15.71 3.85 4.95
N ASN A 169 -14.84 3.12 4.23
CA ASN A 169 -13.46 3.57 3.98
C ASN A 169 -13.42 4.80 3.05
N ILE A 170 -14.33 4.91 2.09
CA ILE A 170 -14.48 6.11 1.23
C ILE A 170 -14.80 7.33 2.09
N ARG A 171 -15.72 7.21 3.06
CA ARG A 171 -16.07 8.31 3.98
C ARG A 171 -14.85 8.76 4.78
N ASP A 172 -14.08 7.80 5.31
CA ASP A 172 -12.86 8.08 6.05
C ASP A 172 -11.82 8.79 5.16
N ILE A 173 -11.62 8.33 3.91
CA ILE A 173 -10.69 8.94 2.95
C ILE A 173 -11.12 10.36 2.59
N ILE A 174 -12.41 10.58 2.26
CA ILE A 174 -12.96 11.90 1.93
C ILE A 174 -12.78 12.87 3.12
N SER A 175 -12.92 12.38 4.36
CA SER A 175 -12.78 13.21 5.56
C SER A 175 -11.39 13.85 5.72
N MET A 176 -10.36 13.33 5.03
CA MET A 176 -9.01 13.90 5.01
C MET A 176 -8.90 15.20 4.18
N GLY A 177 -9.96 15.54 3.44
CA GLY A 177 -10.08 16.80 2.72
C GLY A 177 -9.32 16.82 1.40
N PHE A 178 -9.47 15.79 0.58
CA PHE A 178 -9.08 15.80 -0.82
C PHE A 178 -10.00 16.73 -1.64
N ASP A 179 -9.49 17.32 -2.73
CA ASP A 179 -10.33 18.14 -3.62
C ASP A 179 -11.24 17.24 -4.47
N PRO A 180 -12.59 17.31 -4.32
CA PRO A 180 -13.51 16.46 -5.07
C PRO A 180 -13.50 16.74 -6.59
N ASN A 181 -13.04 17.92 -7.03
CA ASN A 181 -12.94 18.24 -8.45
C ASN A 181 -11.71 17.59 -9.12
N LYS A 182 -10.75 17.14 -8.32
CA LYS A 182 -9.48 16.56 -8.79
C LYS A 182 -9.25 15.14 -8.28
N THR A 183 -10.21 14.56 -7.56
CA THR A 183 -10.05 13.25 -6.94
C THR A 183 -11.12 12.30 -7.44
N PHE A 184 -10.67 11.20 -8.05
CA PHE A 184 -11.52 10.10 -8.47
C PHE A 184 -11.27 8.89 -7.59
N ILE A 185 -12.31 8.43 -6.88
CA ILE A 185 -12.25 7.26 -5.99
C ILE A 185 -13.16 6.20 -6.59
N PHE A 186 -12.70 4.95 -6.67
CA PHE A 186 -13.51 3.86 -7.21
C PHE A 186 -13.26 2.52 -6.51
N SER A 187 -14.30 1.68 -6.51
CA SER A 187 -14.24 0.25 -6.17
C SER A 187 -13.87 -0.55 -7.42
N ASP A 188 -13.01 -1.56 -7.26
CA ASP A 188 -12.62 -2.45 -8.35
C ASP A 188 -13.84 -3.22 -8.90
N TYR A 189 -14.70 -3.74 -8.02
CA TYR A 189 -15.94 -4.41 -8.45
C TYR A 189 -16.86 -3.50 -9.28
N ASP A 190 -16.94 -2.21 -8.96
CA ASP A 190 -17.87 -1.29 -9.61
C ASP A 190 -17.31 -0.66 -10.89
N TYR A 191 -15.98 -0.46 -10.97
CA TYR A 191 -15.35 0.31 -12.04
C TYR A 191 -14.62 -0.52 -13.10
N ILE A 192 -14.18 -1.74 -12.77
CA ILE A 192 -13.46 -2.59 -13.73
C ILE A 192 -14.35 -2.92 -14.92
N GLY A 193 -13.95 -2.38 -16.07
CA GLY A 193 -14.64 -2.56 -17.33
C GLY A 193 -14.02 -1.73 -18.43
N GLY A 194 -14.63 -1.76 -19.62
CA GLY A 194 -14.30 -0.85 -20.72
C GLY A 194 -12.81 -0.73 -21.03
N ALA A 195 -12.28 0.49 -20.94
CA ALA A 195 -10.87 0.77 -21.20
C ALA A 195 -9.94 0.23 -20.11
N PHE A 196 -10.38 0.22 -18.85
CA PHE A 196 -9.56 -0.24 -17.74
C PHE A 196 -9.29 -1.74 -17.84
N TYR A 197 -10.31 -2.55 -18.12
CA TYR A 197 -10.14 -3.99 -18.35
C TYR A 197 -9.22 -4.31 -19.54
N ARG A 198 -9.23 -3.48 -20.60
CA ARG A 198 -8.27 -3.62 -21.72
C ARG A 198 -6.82 -3.36 -21.28
N GLN A 199 -6.59 -2.50 -20.29
CA GLN A 199 -5.27 -2.27 -19.72
C GLN A 199 -4.83 -3.41 -18.80
N ILE A 200 -5.71 -3.87 -17.92
CA ILE A 200 -5.48 -5.03 -17.03
C ILE A 200 -5.04 -6.24 -17.86
N THR A 201 -5.80 -6.59 -18.91
CA THR A 201 -5.47 -7.72 -19.79
C THR A 201 -4.18 -7.52 -20.60
N ARG A 202 -3.85 -6.28 -21.00
CA ARG A 202 -2.56 -5.97 -21.62
C ARG A 202 -1.42 -6.24 -20.64
N LEU A 203 -1.51 -5.78 -19.39
CA LEU A 203 -0.49 -5.97 -18.38
C LEU A 203 -0.35 -7.46 -18.02
N ALA A 204 -1.46 -8.16 -17.80
CA ALA A 204 -1.50 -9.59 -17.50
C ALA A 204 -0.74 -10.43 -18.54
N LYS A 205 -0.79 -10.06 -19.83
CA LYS A 205 -0.05 -10.75 -20.90
C LYS A 205 1.47 -10.68 -20.74
N TYR A 206 2.00 -9.65 -20.10
CA TYR A 206 3.44 -9.44 -19.91
C TYR A 206 3.96 -9.99 -18.58
N ILE A 207 3.07 -10.36 -17.65
CA ILE A 207 3.44 -10.95 -16.37
C ILE A 207 3.35 -12.47 -16.51
N MET A 208 4.51 -13.12 -16.58
CA MET A 208 4.58 -14.58 -16.60
C MET A 208 4.32 -15.15 -15.20
N LEU A 209 3.71 -16.34 -15.13
CA LEU A 209 3.39 -16.98 -13.86
C LEU A 209 4.63 -17.16 -12.96
N ASN A 210 5.78 -17.52 -13.53
CA ASN A 210 7.03 -17.64 -12.76
C ASN A 210 7.50 -16.30 -12.16
N GLN A 211 7.24 -15.17 -12.82
CA GLN A 211 7.52 -13.83 -12.29
C GLN A 211 6.57 -13.51 -11.13
N ALA A 212 5.28 -13.78 -11.27
CA ALA A 212 4.31 -13.60 -10.19
C ALA A 212 4.68 -14.44 -8.96
N ARG A 213 5.11 -15.70 -9.14
CA ARG A 213 5.60 -16.56 -8.05
C ARG A 213 6.85 -15.99 -7.39
N ALA A 214 7.81 -15.48 -8.18
CA ALA A 214 9.06 -14.92 -7.64
C ALA A 214 8.84 -13.63 -6.84
N ILE A 215 7.88 -12.79 -7.25
CA ILE A 215 7.62 -11.50 -6.60
C ILE A 215 6.72 -11.65 -5.37
N PHE A 216 5.65 -12.43 -5.50
CA PHE A 216 4.59 -12.50 -4.48
C PHE A 216 4.60 -13.78 -3.64
N GLY A 217 5.49 -14.73 -3.94
CA GLY A 217 5.57 -16.00 -3.22
C GLY A 217 4.40 -16.96 -3.47
N PHE A 218 3.59 -16.72 -4.51
CA PHE A 218 2.47 -17.60 -4.83
C PHE A 218 2.94 -19.02 -5.18
N ASN A 219 2.16 -20.01 -4.78
CA ASN A 219 2.38 -21.43 -5.10
C ASN A 219 1.09 -22.07 -5.64
N ASP A 220 1.12 -23.38 -5.90
CA ASP A 220 0.01 -24.11 -6.52
C ASP A 220 -1.25 -24.20 -5.63
N PHE A 221 -1.19 -23.76 -4.38
CA PHE A 221 -2.34 -23.70 -3.46
C PHE A 221 -3.08 -22.35 -3.49
N PHE A 222 -2.57 -21.34 -4.21
CA PHE A 222 -3.24 -20.05 -4.37
C PHE A 222 -4.27 -20.11 -5.50
N ASN A 223 -5.43 -19.48 -5.31
CA ASN A 223 -6.43 -19.36 -6.37
C ASN A 223 -5.93 -18.49 -7.53
N ILE A 224 -6.43 -18.75 -8.74
CA ILE A 224 -6.02 -18.03 -9.95
C ILE A 224 -6.31 -16.52 -9.88
N GLY A 225 -7.29 -16.10 -9.08
CA GLY A 225 -7.62 -14.70 -8.87
C GLY A 225 -6.51 -13.95 -8.13
N LYS A 226 -5.92 -14.53 -7.07
CA LYS A 226 -4.76 -13.94 -6.36
C LYS A 226 -3.57 -13.72 -7.29
N ILE A 227 -3.34 -14.67 -8.21
CA ILE A 227 -2.27 -14.59 -9.20
C ILE A 227 -2.57 -13.50 -10.23
N TYR A 228 -3.82 -13.45 -10.72
CA TYR A 228 -4.26 -12.47 -11.71
C TYR A 228 -4.32 -11.04 -11.16
N PHE A 229 -4.59 -10.87 -9.86
CA PHE A 229 -4.71 -9.58 -9.20
C PHE A 229 -3.46 -8.70 -9.38
N GLY A 230 -2.27 -9.28 -9.53
CA GLY A 230 -1.07 -8.50 -9.85
C GLY A 230 -1.12 -7.72 -11.18
N SER A 231 -2.16 -7.91 -12.00
CA SER A 231 -2.41 -7.15 -13.23
C SER A 231 -3.50 -6.07 -13.11
N ILE A 232 -4.24 -6.08 -12.00
CA ILE A 232 -5.27 -5.10 -11.63
C ILE A 232 -4.55 -3.92 -10.97
#